data_AF-R7C7Q7-F1
#
_entry.id   AF-R7C7Q7-F1
#
_cell.length_a   1.000
_cell.length_b   1.000
_cell.length_c   1.000
_cell.angle_alpha   90.00
_cell.angle_beta   90.00
_cell.angle_gamma   90.00
#
_symmetry.space_group_name_H-M   'P 1'
#
loop_
_entity.id
_entity.type
_entity.pdbx_description
1 polymer ?
#
loop_
_entity_poly.entity_id
_entity_poly.type
_entity_poly.pdbx_seq_one_letter_code
_entity_poly.pdbx_strand_id
1 'polypeptide(L)'
;MSRLVDEFILMLLFTALSFLLVFYLSQNVRYGSARTYYREAVYQLQKSDYSEEAKKQCYKEAKDRGYQVQIKSKTTGYVRVILWYDVVFPFGLRKKYVIDGYEYAG
;
A
#
# COMPACT_ATOMS: atom_id res chain seq x y z
N MET A 1 37.76 -28.30 -11.47
CA MET A 1 36.65 -28.34 -10.49
C MET A 1 36.30 -26.97 -9.92
N SER A 2 37.22 -26.03 -9.68
CA SER A 2 36.85 -24.71 -9.11
C SER A 2 35.92 -23.91 -10.02
N ARG A 3 36.20 -23.85 -11.33
CA ARG A 3 35.42 -23.03 -12.28
C ARG A 3 33.93 -23.39 -12.36
N LEU A 4 33.59 -24.69 -12.29
CA LEU A 4 32.19 -25.15 -12.24
C LEU A 4 31.49 -24.75 -10.94
N VAL A 5 32.21 -24.80 -9.81
CA VAL A 5 31.70 -24.37 -8.51
C VAL A 5 31.52 -22.86 -8.50
N ASP A 6 32.47 -22.11 -9.05
CA ASP A 6 32.42 -20.65 -9.14
C ASP A 6 31.25 -20.19 -10.01
N GLU A 7 31.04 -20.81 -11.18
CA GLU A 7 29.91 -20.52 -12.06
C GLU A 7 28.56 -20.88 -11.42
N PHE A 8 28.50 -22.00 -10.69
CA PHE A 8 27.29 -22.39 -9.95
C PHE A 8 26.96 -21.42 -8.82
N ILE A 9 27.96 -20.99 -8.05
CA ILE A 9 27.79 -19.97 -7.00
C ILE A 9 27.30 -18.67 -7.63
N LEU A 10 27.87 -18.26 -8.76
CA LEU A 10 27.50 -17.02 -9.43
C LEU A 10 26.05 -17.06 -9.96
N MET A 11 25.61 -18.20 -10.49
CA MET A 11 24.20 -18.42 -10.86
C MET A 11 23.28 -18.29 -9.65
N LEU A 12 23.58 -18.95 -8.53
CA LEU A 12 22.77 -18.84 -7.31
C LEU A 12 22.67 -17.40 -6.81
N LEU A 13 23.79 -16.68 -6.82
CA LEU A 13 23.86 -15.28 -6.38
C LEU A 13 23.05 -14.37 -7.31
N PHE A 14 23.16 -14.57 -8.63
CA PHE A 14 22.37 -13.83 -9.61
C PHE A 14 20.86 -14.10 -9.46
N THR A 15 20.47 -15.35 -9.23
CA THR A 15 19.07 -15.72 -8.97
C THR A 15 18.55 -15.04 -7.71
N ALA A 16 19.31 -15.09 -6.60
CA ALA A 16 18.93 -14.44 -5.36
C ALA A 16 18.78 -12.91 -5.51
N LEU A 17 19.73 -12.26 -6.18
CA LEU A 17 19.68 -10.82 -6.45
C LEU A 17 18.52 -10.43 -7.35
N SER A 18 18.27 -11.19 -8.41
CA SER A 18 17.15 -10.96 -9.33
C SER A 18 15.81 -11.07 -8.59
N PHE A 19 15.70 -12.05 -7.69
CA PHE A 19 14.52 -12.23 -6.87
C PHE A 19 14.30 -11.07 -5.89
N LEU A 20 15.36 -10.59 -5.24
CA LEU A 20 15.31 -9.40 -4.38
C LEU A 20 14.92 -8.14 -5.17
N LEU A 21 15.42 -7.98 -6.40
CA LEU A 21 15.09 -6.85 -7.27
C LEU A 21 13.60 -6.85 -7.65
N VAL A 22 13.08 -7.97 -8.15
CA VAL A 22 11.64 -8.11 -8.49
C VAL A 22 10.78 -7.82 -7.27
N PHE A 23 11.19 -8.34 -6.11
CA PHE A 23 10.47 -8.11 -4.87
C PHE A 23 10.46 -6.62 -4.48
N TYR A 24 11.61 -5.96 -4.51
CA TYR A 24 11.73 -4.53 -4.23
C TYR A 24 10.84 -3.69 -5.16
N LEU A 25 10.85 -4.00 -6.46
CA LEU A 25 9.99 -3.32 -7.43
C LEU A 25 8.50 -3.55 -7.13
N SER A 26 8.11 -4.79 -6.80
CA SER A 26 6.72 -5.12 -6.42
C SER A 26 6.25 -4.34 -5.19
N GLN A 27 7.10 -4.21 -4.16
CA GLN A 27 6.78 -3.42 -2.98
C GLN A 27 6.56 -1.94 -3.32
N ASN A 28 7.42 -1.37 -4.17
CA ASN A 28 7.32 0.02 -4.61
C ASN A 28 6.05 0.27 -5.44
N VAL A 29 5.69 -0.66 -6.33
CA VAL A 29 4.42 -0.59 -7.09
C VAL A 29 3.22 -0.63 -6.16
N ARG A 30 3.22 -1.53 -5.16
CA ARG A 30 2.13 -1.64 -4.19
C ARG A 30 2.01 -0.38 -3.33
N TYR A 31 3.13 0.16 -2.84
CA TYR A 31 3.16 1.42 -2.11
C TYR A 31 2.66 2.59 -2.96
N GLY A 32 3.15 2.70 -4.20
CA GLY A 32 2.72 3.75 -5.14
C GLY A 32 1.21 3.70 -5.40
N SER A 33 0.67 2.51 -5.66
CA SER A 33 -0.77 2.30 -5.86
C SER A 33 -1.58 2.69 -4.61
N ALA A 34 -1.16 2.26 -3.42
CA ALA A 34 -1.82 2.61 -2.17
C ALA A 34 -1.79 4.12 -1.91
N ARG A 35 -0.65 4.78 -2.17
CA ARG A 35 -0.48 6.22 -2.00
C ARG A 35 -1.33 7.03 -2.97
N THR A 36 -1.41 6.61 -4.24
CA THR A 36 -2.28 7.26 -5.24
C THR A 36 -3.74 7.11 -4.84
N TYR A 37 -4.18 5.91 -4.48
CA TYR A 37 -5.54 5.67 -3.99
C TYR A 37 -5.86 6.50 -2.75
N TYR A 38 -4.96 6.57 -1.77
CA TYR A 38 -5.14 7.39 -0.57
C TYR A 38 -5.42 8.85 -0.93
N ARG A 39 -4.62 9.44 -1.84
CA ARG A 39 -4.79 10.84 -2.28
C ARG A 39 -6.12 11.06 -2.99
N GLU A 40 -6.50 10.16 -3.89
CA GLU A 40 -7.78 10.23 -4.60
C GLU A 40 -8.96 10.11 -3.62
N ALA A 41 -8.91 9.15 -2.69
CA ALA A 41 -9.93 8.95 -1.68
C ALA A 41 -10.10 10.18 -0.78
N VAL A 42 -8.99 10.72 -0.26
CA VAL A 42 -9.01 11.96 0.55
C VAL A 42 -9.61 13.12 -0.23
N TYR A 43 -9.20 13.31 -1.49
CA TYR A 43 -9.71 14.39 -2.34
C TYR A 43 -11.23 14.28 -2.56
N GLN A 44 -11.73 13.07 -2.86
CA GLN A 44 -13.18 12.86 -3.04
C GLN A 44 -13.96 13.06 -1.73
N LEU A 45 -13.40 12.64 -0.59
CA LEU A 45 -13.98 12.87 0.72
C LEU A 45 -14.04 14.36 1.07
N GLN A 46 -12.96 15.12 0.82
CA GLN A 46 -12.95 16.58 1.01
C GLN A 46 -13.96 17.29 0.10
N LYS A 47 -14.00 16.93 -1.18
CA LYS A 47 -14.93 17.53 -2.15
C LYS A 47 -16.39 17.31 -1.81
N SER A 48 -16.70 16.23 -1.08
CA SER A 48 -18.06 15.87 -0.67
C SER A 48 -18.39 16.30 0.77
N ASP A 49 -17.53 17.11 1.40
CA ASP A 49 -17.64 17.47 2.82
C ASP A 49 -17.85 16.24 3.73
N TYR A 50 -17.10 15.17 3.42
CA TYR A 50 -17.14 13.90 4.12
C TYR A 50 -18.56 13.32 4.25
N SER A 51 -19.38 13.43 3.20
CA SER A 51 -20.72 12.85 3.17
C SER A 51 -20.72 11.34 3.42
N GLU A 52 -21.82 10.82 3.96
CA GLU A 52 -21.95 9.39 4.23
C GLU A 52 -21.94 8.55 2.94
N GLU A 53 -22.42 9.10 1.83
CA GLU A 53 -22.36 8.47 0.51
C GLU A 53 -20.90 8.32 0.04
N ALA A 54 -20.09 9.38 0.17
CA ALA A 54 -18.69 9.35 -0.23
C ALA A 54 -17.87 8.40 0.64
N LYS A 55 -18.15 8.35 1.95
CA LYS A 55 -17.55 7.35 2.87
C LYS A 55 -17.88 5.93 2.43
N LYS A 56 -19.15 5.63 2.14
CA LYS A 56 -19.59 4.30 1.66
C LYS A 56 -18.89 3.91 0.37
N GLN A 57 -18.80 4.84 -0.59
CA GLN A 57 -18.10 4.61 -1.85
C GLN A 57 -16.60 4.35 -1.61
N CYS A 58 -15.95 5.16 -0.78
CA CYS A 58 -14.56 4.97 -0.41
C CYS A 58 -14.32 3.58 0.22
N TYR A 59 -15.16 3.15 1.17
CA TYR A 59 -15.05 1.82 1.77
C TYR A 59 -15.22 0.68 0.77
N LYS A 60 -16.13 0.84 -0.19
CA LYS A 60 -16.34 -0.15 -1.27
C LYS A 60 -15.11 -0.25 -2.16
N GLU A 61 -14.62 0.88 -2.68
CA GLU A 61 -13.46 0.92 -3.57
C GLU A 61 -12.18 0.44 -2.86
N ALA A 62 -12.00 0.76 -1.58
CA ALA A 62 -10.89 0.26 -0.79
C ALA A 62 -10.91 -1.26 -0.73
N LYS A 63 -12.07 -1.84 -0.41
CA LYS A 63 -12.24 -3.29 -0.30
C LYS A 63 -11.99 -3.99 -1.63
N ASP A 64 -12.50 -3.44 -2.73
CA ASP A 64 -12.31 -3.98 -4.08
C ASP A 64 -10.83 -4.02 -4.49
N ARG A 65 -10.01 -3.08 -3.97
CA ARG A 65 -8.55 -3.01 -4.19
C ARG A 65 -7.73 -3.82 -3.17
N GLY A 66 -8.39 -4.48 -2.21
CA GLY A 66 -7.74 -5.23 -1.14
C GLY A 66 -7.10 -4.33 -0.07
N TYR A 67 -7.67 -3.15 0.14
CA TYR A 67 -7.30 -2.22 1.20
C TYR A 67 -8.35 -2.20 2.30
N GLN A 68 -7.96 -1.71 3.48
CA GLN A 68 -8.89 -1.37 4.55
C GLN A 68 -8.77 0.14 4.79
N VAL A 69 -9.89 0.84 4.91
CA VAL A 69 -9.93 2.26 5.20
C VAL A 69 -10.70 2.49 6.49
N GLN A 70 -10.24 3.44 7.30
CA GLN A 70 -10.97 3.95 8.46
C GLN A 70 -10.95 5.47 8.42
N ILE A 71 -12.12 6.07 8.49
CA ILE A 71 -12.33 7.52 8.50
C ILE A 71 -12.85 7.88 9.90
N LYS A 72 -12.10 8.69 10.65
CA LYS A 72 -12.51 9.16 11.98
C LYS A 72 -12.64 10.68 11.95
N SER A 73 -13.83 11.22 12.24
CA SER A 73 -13.96 12.65 12.52
C SER A 73 -13.36 12.96 13.89
N LYS A 74 -12.60 14.05 13.99
CA LYS A 74 -12.21 14.65 15.27
C LYS A 74 -13.01 15.92 15.50
N THR A 75 -13.13 16.29 16.78
CA THR A 75 -13.89 17.42 17.31
C THR A 75 -13.42 18.81 16.84
N THR A 76 -12.33 18.91 16.08
CA THR A 76 -11.62 20.17 15.79
C THR A 76 -11.47 20.47 14.29
N GLY A 77 -12.44 20.10 13.45
CA GLY A 77 -12.39 20.39 12.01
C GLY A 77 -11.34 19.58 11.24
N TYR A 78 -10.84 18.48 11.82
CA TYR A 78 -9.92 17.56 11.14
C TYR A 78 -10.54 16.17 11.08
N VAL A 79 -10.36 15.49 9.95
CA VAL A 79 -10.72 14.10 9.73
C VAL A 79 -9.44 13.29 9.56
N ARG A 80 -9.30 12.23 10.36
CA ARG A 80 -8.20 11.27 10.22
C ARG A 80 -8.61 10.18 9.26
N VAL A 81 -7.82 9.98 8.21
CA VAL A 81 -8.01 8.90 7.24
C VAL A 81 -6.85 7.93 7.38
N ILE A 82 -7.16 6.67 7.63
CA ILE A 82 -6.19 5.60 7.80
C ILE A 82 -6.43 4.53 6.74
N LEU A 83 -5.40 4.21 5.97
CA LEU A 83 -5.42 3.18 4.93
C LEU A 83 -4.44 2.06 5.32
N TRP A 84 -4.93 0.84 5.45
CA TRP A 84 -4.10 -0.36 5.56
C TRP A 84 -4.05 -1.10 4.24
N TYR A 85 -2.87 -1.61 3.92
CA TYR A 85 -2.67 -2.49 2.77
C TYR A 85 -1.66 -3.59 3.10
N ASP A 86 -1.89 -4.75 2.50
CA ASP A 86 -0.96 -5.89 2.62
C ASP A 86 0.09 -5.85 1.51
N VAL A 87 1.31 -6.21 1.89
CA VAL A 87 2.38 -6.60 0.96
C VAL A 87 2.71 -8.07 1.23
N VAL A 88 2.65 -8.86 0.16
CA VAL A 88 2.97 -10.30 0.20
C VAL A 88 4.45 -10.46 -0.14
N PHE A 89 5.20 -10.96 0.83
CA PHE A 89 6.58 -11.36 0.71
C PHE A 89 6.67 -12.75 0.07
N PRO A 90 7.84 -13.09 -0.48
CA PRO A 90 8.20 -14.46 -0.80
C PRO A 90 7.79 -15.45 0.29
N PHE A 91 7.43 -16.67 -0.12
CA PHE A 91 7.04 -17.75 0.79
C PHE A 91 5.75 -17.46 1.60
N GLY A 92 4.90 -16.57 1.09
CA GLY A 92 3.55 -16.35 1.64
C GLY A 92 3.51 -15.49 2.91
N LEU A 93 4.66 -14.94 3.33
CA LEU A 93 4.72 -13.99 4.44
C LEU A 93 3.92 -12.73 4.08
N ARG A 94 3.03 -12.26 4.95
CA ARG A 94 2.26 -11.03 4.74
C ARG A 94 2.66 -9.99 5.77
N LYS A 95 2.91 -8.77 5.32
CA LYS A 95 3.12 -7.62 6.20
C LYS A 95 2.08 -6.56 5.90
N LYS A 96 1.45 -6.07 6.96
CA LYS A 96 0.54 -4.92 6.92
C LYS A 96 1.32 -3.63 6.96
N TYR A 97 0.97 -2.71 6.08
CA TYR A 97 1.46 -1.35 6.05
C TYR A 97 0.31 -0.37 6.24
N VAL A 98 0.63 0.83 6.72
CA VAL A 98 -0.32 1.89 7.05
C VAL A 98 0.09 3.19 6.38
N ILE A 99 -0.87 3.88 5.80
CA ILE A 99 -0.82 5.30 5.48
C ILE A 99 -1.82 5.98 6.42
N ASP A 100 -1.35 6.91 7.24
CA ASP A 100 -2.13 7.61 8.25
C ASP A 100 -1.92 9.11 8.07
N GLY A 101 -3.02 9.83 7.85
CA GLY A 101 -2.99 11.28 7.64
C GLY A 101 -4.16 11.99 8.31
N TYR A 102 -3.92 13.27 8.61
CA TYR A 102 -4.89 14.20 9.16
C TYR A 102 -5.24 15.23 8.09
N GLU A 103 -6.51 15.29 7.74
CA GLU A 103 -7.02 16.13 6.67
C GLU A 103 -7.97 17.17 7.25
N TYR A 104 -7.92 18.41 6.76
CA TYR A 104 -8.81 19.47 7.22
C TYR A 104 -10.20 19.29 6.59
N ALA A 105 -11.24 19.40 7.42
CA ALA A 105 -12.65 19.40 7.05
C ALA A 105 -13.18 20.82 7.31
N GLY A 106 -13.09 21.67 6.30
CA GLY A 106 -13.51 23.07 6.34
C GLY A 106 -14.38 23.39 5.15
#